data_AF-A0A950F8H6-F1
#
_entry.id   AF-A0A950F8H6-F1
#
_cell.length_a   1.000
_cell.length_b   1.000
_cell.length_c   1.000
_cell.angle_alpha   90.00
_cell.angle_beta   90.00
_cell.angle_gamma   90.00
#
_symmetry.space_group_name_H-M   'P 1'
#
loop_
_entity.id
_entity.type
_entity.pdbx_description
1 polymer ?
#
loop_
_entity_poly.entity_id
_entity_poly.type
_entity_poly.pdbx_seq_one_letter_code
_entity_poly.pdbx_strand_id
1 'polypeptide(L)'
;LALIARLRLARVEIAEGKPDAALATLGNAPPGAFAGRFSEVRGDAYYAKGDRAAALREYRSAQAAGADPDSQLLTLKIADLAADASAGAAAAPAAPAAAAKSGG
;
A
#
# COMPACT_ATOMS: atom_id res chain seq x y z
N LEU A 1 -14.39 -18.09 -12.48
CA LEU A 1 -14.52 -18.43 -11.03
C LEU A 1 -13.18 -18.45 -10.29
N ALA A 2 -12.10 -19.00 -10.87
CA ALA A 2 -10.79 -19.10 -10.20
C ALA A 2 -10.22 -17.77 -9.63
N LEU A 3 -10.41 -16.63 -10.31
CA LEU A 3 -9.89 -15.33 -9.84
C LEU A 3 -10.56 -14.81 -8.56
N ILE A 4 -11.88 -15.03 -8.42
CA ILE A 4 -12.62 -14.65 -7.21
C ILE A 4 -12.19 -15.54 -6.03
N ALA A 5 -11.99 -16.84 -6.29
CA ALA A 5 -11.49 -17.77 -5.27
C ALA A 5 -10.11 -17.34 -4.75
N ARG A 6 -9.19 -16.95 -5.65
CA ARG A 6 -7.87 -16.42 -5.27
C ARG A 6 -7.96 -15.15 -4.43
N LEU A 7 -8.81 -14.19 -4.79
CA LEU A 7 -9.02 -12.96 -3.99
C LEU A 7 -9.53 -13.28 -2.58
N ARG A 8 -10.49 -14.21 -2.48
CA ARG A 8 -11.05 -14.61 -1.18
C ARG A 8 -10.01 -15.35 -0.34
N LEU A 9 -9.26 -16.26 -0.93
CA LEU A 9 -8.17 -16.97 -0.25
C LEU A 9 -7.11 -15.99 0.27
N ALA A 10 -6.65 -15.07 -0.56
CA ALA A 10 -5.66 -14.07 -0.14
C ALA A 10 -6.15 -13.20 1.03
N ARG A 11 -7.44 -12.81 1.05
CA ARG A 11 -8.03 -12.08 2.18
C ARG A 11 -8.08 -12.91 3.47
N VAL A 12 -8.37 -14.21 3.37
CA VAL A 12 -8.30 -15.13 4.51
C VAL A 12 -6.87 -15.27 5.00
N GLU A 13 -5.91 -15.46 4.11
CA GLU A 13 -4.48 -15.54 4.47
C GLU A 13 -4.00 -14.28 5.18
N ILE A 14 -4.43 -13.08 4.75
CA ILE A 14 -4.15 -11.83 5.47
C ILE A 14 -4.75 -11.84 6.88
N ALA A 15 -6.03 -12.24 7.02
CA ALA A 15 -6.70 -12.31 8.31
C ALA A 15 -6.06 -13.33 9.27
N GLU A 16 -5.46 -14.39 8.73
CA GLU A 16 -4.68 -15.38 9.48
C GLU A 16 -3.25 -14.91 9.84
N GLY A 17 -2.87 -13.68 9.47
CA GLY A 17 -1.52 -13.17 9.70
C GLY A 17 -0.47 -13.75 8.75
N LYS A 18 -0.88 -14.22 7.56
CA LYS A 18 -0.03 -14.81 6.51
C LYS A 18 0.02 -13.94 5.25
N PRO A 19 0.45 -12.67 5.33
CA PRO A 19 0.44 -11.78 4.17
C PRO A 19 1.38 -12.20 3.04
N ASP A 20 2.48 -12.91 3.33
CA ASP A 20 3.37 -13.46 2.30
C ASP A 20 2.70 -14.57 1.48
N ALA A 21 1.88 -15.40 2.13
CA ALA A 21 1.07 -16.41 1.44
C ALA A 21 0.02 -15.73 0.56
N ALA A 22 -0.62 -14.68 1.05
CA ALA A 22 -1.57 -13.87 0.27
C ALA A 22 -0.93 -13.29 -0.99
N LEU A 23 0.27 -12.74 -0.89
CA LEU A 23 1.02 -12.22 -2.05
C LEU A 23 1.35 -13.33 -3.05
N ALA A 24 1.75 -14.51 -2.58
CA ALA A 24 2.02 -15.67 -3.44
C ALA A 24 0.73 -16.18 -4.13
N THR A 25 -0.39 -16.24 -3.42
CA THR A 25 -1.71 -16.63 -3.93
C THR A 25 -2.19 -15.70 -5.04
N LEU A 26 -1.94 -14.39 -4.91
CA LEU A 26 -2.33 -13.38 -5.91
C LEU A 26 -1.37 -13.36 -7.11
N GLY A 27 -0.07 -13.57 -6.87
CA GLY A 27 0.97 -13.53 -7.89
C GLY A 27 1.07 -12.19 -8.64
N ASN A 28 1.81 -12.19 -9.76
CA ASN A 28 2.11 -10.98 -10.53
C ASN A 28 1.04 -10.61 -11.57
N ALA A 29 0.14 -11.52 -11.97
CA ALA A 29 -0.79 -11.26 -13.07
C ALA A 29 -2.23 -11.73 -12.80
N PRO A 30 -3.16 -10.75 -12.79
CA PRO A 30 -4.39 -10.92 -13.57
C PRO A 30 -4.71 -9.65 -14.38
N PRO A 31 -4.63 -9.73 -15.71
CA PRO A 31 -5.13 -8.67 -16.58
C PRO A 31 -6.66 -8.70 -16.69
N GLY A 32 -7.23 -7.57 -17.10
CA GLY A 32 -8.68 -7.37 -17.30
C GLY A 32 -9.37 -6.75 -16.08
N ALA A 33 -10.68 -7.01 -15.93
CA ALA A 33 -11.53 -6.38 -14.92
C ALA A 33 -11.16 -6.67 -13.44
N PHE A 34 -10.19 -7.56 -13.20
CA PHE A 34 -9.74 -7.93 -11.84
C PHE A 34 -8.46 -7.21 -11.39
N ALA A 35 -7.78 -6.47 -12.28
CA ALA A 35 -6.51 -5.82 -11.97
C ALA A 35 -6.61 -4.93 -10.72
N GLY A 36 -7.65 -4.09 -10.64
CA GLY A 36 -7.87 -3.21 -9.49
C GLY A 36 -8.06 -3.96 -8.17
N ARG A 37 -8.90 -4.99 -8.18
CA ARG A 37 -9.17 -5.81 -6.98
C ARG A 37 -7.95 -6.58 -6.50
N PHE A 38 -7.10 -7.06 -7.41
CA PHE A 38 -5.86 -7.74 -7.03
C PHE A 38 -4.85 -6.76 -6.42
N SER A 39 -4.67 -5.60 -7.04
CA SER A 39 -3.79 -4.57 -6.48
C SER A 39 -4.27 -4.11 -5.10
N GLU A 40 -5.58 -3.99 -4.86
CA GLU A 40 -6.09 -3.63 -3.53
C GLU A 40 -5.71 -4.68 -2.48
N VAL A 41 -5.95 -5.97 -2.74
CA VAL A 41 -5.63 -7.02 -1.76
C VAL A 41 -4.11 -7.19 -1.58
N ARG A 42 -3.29 -6.93 -2.61
CA ARG A 42 -1.83 -6.85 -2.45
C ARG A 42 -1.45 -5.68 -1.52
N GLY A 43 -2.11 -4.53 -1.67
CA GLY A 43 -1.93 -3.41 -0.76
C GLY A 43 -2.28 -3.76 0.69
N ASP A 44 -3.39 -4.48 0.90
CA ASP A 44 -3.79 -4.97 2.23
C ASP A 44 -2.73 -5.92 2.83
N ALA A 45 -2.16 -6.81 2.02
CA ALA A 45 -1.10 -7.71 2.45
C ALA A 45 0.18 -6.96 2.84
N TYR A 46 0.64 -6.00 2.03
CA TYR A 46 1.79 -5.16 2.39
C TYR A 46 1.53 -4.31 3.62
N TYR A 47 0.31 -3.79 3.78
CA TYR A 47 -0.09 -3.06 4.97
C TYR A 47 0.01 -3.95 6.22
N ALA A 48 -0.48 -5.20 6.15
CA ALA A 48 -0.37 -6.17 7.24
C ALA A 48 1.09 -6.55 7.57
N LYS A 49 2.01 -6.49 6.60
CA LYS A 49 3.47 -6.66 6.82
C LYS A 49 4.13 -5.44 7.48
N GLY A 50 3.43 -4.31 7.56
CA GLY A 50 4.02 -3.03 7.97
C GLY A 50 4.77 -2.29 6.85
N ASP A 51 4.77 -2.81 5.62
CA ASP A 51 5.37 -2.15 4.46
C ASP A 51 4.40 -1.10 3.89
N ARG A 52 4.38 0.06 4.54
CA ARG A 52 3.49 1.18 4.18
C ARG A 52 3.76 1.70 2.77
N ALA A 53 5.02 1.70 2.32
CA ALA A 53 5.40 2.20 1.01
C ALA A 53 4.92 1.27 -0.12
N ALA A 54 5.09 -0.04 0.05
CA ALA A 54 4.57 -1.02 -0.90
C ALA A 54 3.04 -1.03 -0.91
N ALA A 55 2.39 -0.92 0.25
CA ALA A 55 0.94 -0.83 0.37
C ALA A 55 0.38 0.36 -0.43
N LEU A 56 0.96 1.56 -0.24
CA LEU A 56 0.55 2.76 -0.96
C LEU A 56 0.71 2.63 -2.48
N ARG A 57 1.81 2.01 -2.94
CA ARG A 57 2.03 1.75 -4.38
C ARG A 57 0.93 0.85 -4.97
N GLU A 58 0.60 -0.25 -4.29
CA GLU A 58 -0.42 -1.18 -4.76
C GLU A 58 -1.82 -0.55 -4.73
N TYR A 59 -2.17 0.22 -3.70
CA TYR A 59 -3.45 0.93 -3.69
C TYR A 59 -3.58 1.96 -4.81
N ARG A 60 -2.51 2.69 -5.15
CA ARG A 60 -2.50 3.59 -6.32
C ARG A 60 -2.66 2.81 -7.63
N SER A 61 -2.05 1.63 -7.75
CA SER A 61 -2.27 0.73 -8.89
C SER A 61 -3.73 0.28 -8.96
N ALA A 62 -4.36 -0.01 -7.82
CA ALA A 62 -5.77 -0.38 -7.75
C ALA A 62 -6.69 0.75 -8.23
N GLN A 63 -6.40 1.99 -7.81
CA GLN A 63 -7.15 3.19 -8.21
C GLN A 63 -7.01 3.45 -9.72
N ALA A 64 -5.79 3.36 -10.26
CA ALA A 64 -5.53 3.56 -11.68
C ALA A 64 -6.21 2.50 -12.57
N ALA A 65 -6.40 1.28 -12.06
CA ALA A 65 -7.06 0.21 -12.77
C ALA A 65 -8.61 0.30 -12.77
N GLY A 66 -9.18 1.35 -12.17
CA GLY A 66 -10.63 1.60 -12.19
C GLY A 66 -11.42 0.60 -11.34
N ALA A 67 -10.92 0.23 -10.15
CA ALA A 67 -11.68 -0.61 -9.23
C ALA A 67 -13.07 0.02 -8.90
N ASP A 68 -14.12 -0.76 -9.17
CA ASP A 68 -15.56 -0.55 -8.91
C ASP A 68 -15.88 -0.22 -7.40
N PRO A 69 -17.12 0.17 -7.00
CA PRO A 69 -17.56 1.19 -6.00
C PRO A 69 -16.99 1.25 -4.58
N ASP A 70 -16.04 0.41 -4.19
CA ASP A 70 -15.26 0.54 -2.94
C ASP A 70 -14.19 1.66 -3.04
N SER A 71 -14.28 2.51 -4.06
CA SER A 71 -13.33 3.59 -4.37
C SER A 71 -13.14 4.57 -3.21
N GLN A 72 -14.14 4.76 -2.35
CA GLN A 72 -14.02 5.65 -1.19
C GLN A 72 -13.11 5.05 -0.12
N LEU A 73 -13.26 3.77 0.23
CA LEU A 73 -12.37 3.11 1.18
C LEU A 73 -10.94 3.05 0.64
N LEU A 74 -10.79 2.72 -0.64
CA LEU A 74 -9.48 2.74 -1.30
C LEU A 74 -8.85 4.14 -1.26
N THR A 75 -9.63 5.19 -1.48
CA THR A 75 -9.16 6.59 -1.39
C THR A 75 -8.71 6.94 0.03
N LEU A 76 -9.45 6.49 1.06
CA LEU A 76 -9.07 6.69 2.46
C LEU A 76 -7.76 5.97 2.80
N LYS A 77 -7.61 4.70 2.40
CA LYS A 77 -6.34 3.94 2.57
C LYS A 77 -5.16 4.66 1.93
N ILE A 78 -5.33 5.23 0.72
CA ILE A 78 -4.29 6.00 0.03
C ILE A 78 -3.98 7.29 0.79
N ALA A 79 -5.00 8.03 1.24
CA ALA A 79 -4.83 9.30 1.93
C ALA A 79 -4.09 9.11 3.27
N ASP A 80 -4.46 8.10 4.05
CA ASP A 80 -3.83 7.73 5.33
C ASP A 80 -2.32 7.45 5.14
N LEU A 81 -1.99 6.53 4.23
CA LEU A 81 -0.60 6.17 3.96
C LEU A 81 0.22 7.30 3.31
N ALA A 82 -0.41 8.17 2.52
CA ALA A 82 0.25 9.33 1.94
C ALA A 82 0.57 10.39 3.00
N ALA A 83 -0.34 10.61 3.96
CA ALA A 83 -0.12 11.49 5.10
C ALA A 83 1.04 10.97 5.97
N ASP A 84 1.04 9.67 6.31
CA ASP A 84 2.11 9.02 7.05
C ASP A 84 3.48 9.16 6.38
N ALA A 85 3.54 8.94 5.06
CA ALA A 85 4.78 9.12 4.29
C ALA A 85 5.28 10.57 4.32
N SER A 86 4.38 11.55 4.27
CA SER A 86 4.73 12.97 4.36
C SER A 86 5.20 13.39 5.75
N ALA A 87 4.62 12.82 6.81
CA ALA A 87 5.03 13.05 8.19
C ALA A 87 6.41 12.43 8.49
N GLY A 88 6.68 11.24 7.94
CA GLY A 88 8.00 10.59 8.02
C GLY A 88 9.09 11.38 7.28
N ALA A 89 8.77 12.02 6.16
CA ALA A 89 9.70 12.88 5.43
C ALA A 89 9.99 14.20 6.16
N ALA A 90 9.02 14.74 6.93
CA ALA A 90 9.21 15.94 7.74
C ALA A 90 10.03 15.70 9.02
N ALA A 91 10.30 14.43 9.39
CA ALA A 91 11.00 14.05 10.62
C ALA A 91 12.44 13.50 10.40
N ALA A 92 12.98 13.54 9.18
CA ALA A 92 14.40 13.25 8.95
C ALA A 92 15.30 14.38 9.51
N PRO A 93 16.39 14.07 10.23
CA PRO A 93 16.96 14.93 11.26
C PRO A 93 17.77 16.10 10.68
N ALA A 94 17.44 17.31 11.14
CA ALA A 94 18.39 18.42 11.12
C ALA A 94 19.41 18.24 12.26
N ALA A 95 20.60 17.75 11.93
CA ALA A 95 21.83 18.02 12.69
C ALA A 95 23.09 17.63 11.88
N PRO A 96 24.27 18.22 12.13
CA PRO A 96 24.59 19.63 12.38
C PRO A 96 25.83 20.11 11.57
N ALA A 97 25.87 21.37 11.11
CA ALA A 97 27.08 22.12 10.68
C ALA A 97 26.63 23.52 10.21
N ALA A 98 27.33 24.64 10.33
CA ALA A 98 28.45 25.11 11.12
C ALA A 98 28.54 26.64 10.80
N ALA A 99 28.78 27.46 11.82
CA ALA A 99 29.40 28.80 11.78
C ALA A 99 29.02 29.86 10.71
N ALA A 100 28.44 30.99 11.16
CA ALA A 100 28.76 32.32 10.64
C ALA A 100 28.46 33.47 11.64
N LYS A 101 29.51 33.91 12.34
CA LYS A 101 29.89 35.30 12.69
C LYS A 101 28.98 36.15 13.62
N SER A 102 29.36 36.20 14.90
CA SER A 102 29.50 37.46 15.67
C SER A 102 30.98 37.88 15.54
N GLY A 103 31.44 39.12 15.43
CA GLY A 103 30.96 40.44 15.83
C GLY A 103 32.24 41.23 16.16
N GLY A 104 32.35 42.47 15.67
CA GLY A 104 33.52 43.33 15.82
C GLY A 104 33.53 44.40 14.75
#